data_AF-A0A2D7S2D0-F1
#
_entry.id   AF-A0A2D7S2D0-F1
#
_cell.length_a   1.000
_cell.length_b   1.000
_cell.length_c   1.000
_cell.angle_alpha   90.00
_cell.angle_beta   90.00
_cell.angle_gamma   90.00
#
_symmetry.space_group_name_H-M   'P 1'
#
loop_
_entity.id
_entity.type
_entity.pdbx_description
1 polymer ?
#
loop_
_entity_poly.entity_id
_entity_poly.type
_entity_poly.pdbx_seq_one_letter_code
_entity_poly.pdbx_strand_id
1 'polypeptide(L)'
;MKKIPLLLFTIFTIISCNVSQLERIDITGFTYDGKSVFLDGKEIAKLSGMEMAYDDNSLVREATFELLSPTYNQYAIQIIKIVQQEFKQTSKNIKFEVEVELRHDEL
;
A
#
# COMPACT_ATOMS: atom_id res chain seq x y z
N MET A 1 -40.09 -36.97 25.20
CA MET A 1 -39.05 -36.83 24.15
C MET A 1 -39.58 -35.96 23.03
N LYS A 2 -39.02 -34.76 22.80
CA LYS A 2 -38.62 -34.26 21.48
C LYS A 2 -37.84 -32.97 21.67
N LYS A 3 -36.70 -32.94 21.01
CA LYS A 3 -35.58 -32.02 21.22
C LYS A 3 -35.78 -30.74 20.39
N ILE A 4 -35.20 -29.69 20.93
CA ILE A 4 -35.11 -28.28 20.51
C ILE A 4 -34.61 -28.11 19.06
N PRO A 5 -34.87 -26.95 18.41
CA PRO A 5 -33.78 -26.27 17.69
C PRO A 5 -33.79 -24.77 18.05
N LEU A 6 -32.92 -24.22 18.92
CA LEU A 6 -31.48 -23.96 18.75
C LEU A 6 -31.08 -23.47 17.35
N LEU A 7 -31.94 -22.67 16.71
CA LEU A 7 -31.63 -22.06 15.40
C LEU A 7 -31.65 -20.52 15.42
N LEU A 8 -31.72 -19.89 16.60
CA LEU A 8 -31.79 -18.42 16.71
C LEU A 8 -30.52 -17.74 17.25
N PHE A 9 -29.46 -18.49 17.55
CA PHE A 9 -28.24 -17.94 18.16
C PHE A 9 -27.06 -17.75 17.17
N THR A 10 -27.27 -17.99 15.86
CA THR A 10 -26.18 -18.12 14.88
C THR A 10 -26.01 -16.91 13.95
N ILE A 11 -26.62 -15.76 14.26
CA ILE A 11 -26.51 -14.53 13.44
C ILE A 11 -25.83 -13.45 14.27
N PHE A 12 -24.52 -13.56 14.57
CA PHE A 12 -23.74 -12.40 15.05
C PHE A 12 -22.21 -12.46 14.83
N THR A 13 -21.65 -13.44 14.09
CA THR A 13 -20.18 -13.63 14.03
C THR A 13 -19.53 -13.42 12.66
N ILE A 14 -20.07 -12.56 11.80
CA ILE A 14 -19.37 -12.12 10.58
C ILE A 14 -19.03 -10.63 10.63
N ILE A 15 -18.34 -10.21 11.69
CA ILE A 15 -17.49 -9.03 11.61
C ILE A 15 -16.17 -9.52 10.99
N SER A 16 -16.17 -9.67 9.67
CA SER A 16 -14.93 -9.94 8.94
C SER A 16 -14.00 -8.73 9.14
N CYS A 17 -12.89 -8.97 9.85
CA CYS A 17 -11.89 -7.96 10.13
C CYS A 17 -11.06 -7.76 8.84
N ASN A 18 -11.63 -7.07 7.86
CA ASN A 18 -10.97 -6.71 6.61
C ASN A 18 -10.15 -5.42 6.81
N VAL A 19 -9.38 -5.36 7.90
CA VAL A 19 -8.44 -4.27 8.14
C VAL A 19 -7.33 -4.41 7.12
N SER A 20 -7.19 -3.44 6.22
CA SER A 20 -6.16 -3.53 5.20
C SER A 20 -4.79 -3.69 5.87
N GLN A 21 -3.96 -4.62 5.39
CA GLN A 21 -2.68 -4.93 6.04
C GLN A 21 -1.78 -3.68 6.16
N LEU A 22 -1.94 -2.73 5.24
CA LEU A 22 -1.25 -1.45 5.24
C LEU A 22 -1.76 -0.48 6.33
N GLU A 23 -3.02 -0.53 6.76
CA GLU A 23 -3.52 0.40 7.81
C GLU A 23 -2.68 0.36 9.10
N ARG A 24 -2.12 -0.80 9.43
CA ARG A 24 -1.32 -1.01 10.66
C ARG A 24 0.16 -0.61 10.54
N ILE A 25 0.64 -0.33 9.34
CA ILE A 25 2.05 0.01 9.12
C ILE A 25 2.33 1.43 9.61
N ASP A 26 3.27 1.61 10.53
CA ASP A 26 3.66 2.96 10.96
C ASP A 26 4.43 3.67 9.84
N ILE A 27 4.06 4.92 9.59
CA ILE A 27 4.67 5.83 8.62
C ILE A 27 5.06 7.17 9.26
N THR A 28 5.17 7.20 10.60
CA THR A 28 5.69 8.37 11.30
C THR A 28 7.07 8.74 10.75
N GLY A 29 7.26 10.03 10.44
CA GLY A 29 8.49 10.53 9.82
C GLY A 29 8.54 10.42 8.29
N PHE A 30 7.60 9.69 7.65
CA PHE A 30 7.54 9.59 6.20
C PHE A 30 6.76 10.76 5.59
N THR A 31 7.29 11.31 4.49
CA THR A 31 6.57 12.27 3.64
C THR A 31 6.76 11.94 2.16
N TYR A 32 5.83 12.39 1.32
CA TYR A 32 5.85 12.19 -0.12
C TYR A 32 5.43 13.49 -0.82
N ASP A 33 6.17 13.90 -1.84
CA ASP A 33 5.94 15.17 -2.56
C ASP A 33 5.36 15.00 -3.98
N GLY A 34 5.06 13.76 -4.38
CA GLY A 34 4.65 13.43 -5.75
C GLY A 34 5.74 12.82 -6.63
N LYS A 35 7.02 12.90 -6.22
CA LYS A 35 8.17 12.34 -6.95
C LYS A 35 9.15 11.60 -6.06
N SER A 36 9.31 12.04 -4.82
CA SER A 36 10.29 11.53 -3.89
C SER A 36 9.64 11.22 -2.55
N VAL A 37 10.13 10.17 -1.90
CA VAL A 37 9.72 9.79 -0.54
C VAL A 37 10.87 10.08 0.41
N PHE A 38 10.53 10.70 1.54
CA PHE A 38 11.47 11.13 2.56
C PHE A 38 11.19 10.43 3.87
N LEU A 39 12.24 10.17 4.65
CA LEU A 39 12.18 9.76 6.06
C LEU A 39 12.92 10.81 6.89
N ASP A 40 12.20 11.45 7.80
CA ASP A 40 12.71 12.53 8.66
C ASP A 40 13.41 13.65 7.84
N GLY A 41 12.85 13.96 6.68
CA GLY A 41 13.36 14.97 5.75
C GLY A 41 14.52 14.51 4.84
N LYS A 42 15.01 13.28 4.99
CA LYS A 42 16.03 12.70 4.10
C LYS A 42 15.36 11.92 2.97
N GLU A 43 15.73 12.21 1.72
CA GLU A 43 15.25 11.45 0.56
C GLU A 43 15.75 9.99 0.64
N ILE A 44 14.83 9.03 0.50
CA ILE A 44 15.13 7.59 0.59
C ILE A 44 14.70 6.81 -0.65
N ALA A 45 13.73 7.33 -1.41
CA ALA A 45 13.25 6.71 -2.64
C ALA A 45 12.78 7.77 -3.63
N LYS A 46 12.90 7.45 -4.91
CA LYS A 46 12.51 8.34 -6.01
C LYS A 46 11.70 7.59 -7.05
N LEU A 47 10.68 8.24 -7.58
CA LEU A 47 9.88 7.73 -8.69
C LEU A 47 10.80 7.47 -9.89
N SER A 48 10.90 6.22 -10.30
CA SER A 48 11.68 5.75 -11.45
C SER A 48 10.80 5.51 -12.67
N GLY A 49 9.55 5.07 -12.46
CA GLY A 49 8.61 4.70 -13.52
C GLY A 49 7.19 5.13 -13.21
N MET A 50 6.44 5.46 -14.26
CA MET A 50 4.99 5.65 -14.20
C MET A 50 4.37 4.98 -15.42
N GLU A 51 3.61 3.93 -15.18
CA GLU A 51 2.99 3.13 -16.22
C GLU A 51 1.48 3.28 -16.21
N MET A 52 0.87 3.09 -17.38
CA MET A 52 -0.57 3.08 -17.53
C MET A 52 -0.99 1.91 -18.40
N ALA A 53 -1.81 1.05 -17.83
CA ALA A 53 -2.35 -0.12 -18.49
C ALA A 53 -3.88 -0.06 -18.50
N TYR A 54 -4.46 -0.70 -19.51
CA TYR A 54 -5.88 -1.06 -19.49
C TYR A 54 -5.95 -2.56 -19.29
N ASP A 55 -6.34 -2.99 -18.09
CA ASP A 55 -6.39 -4.38 -17.67
C ASP A 55 -7.69 -4.65 -16.91
N ASP A 56 -8.28 -5.83 -17.12
CA ASP A 56 -9.57 -6.24 -16.55
C ASP A 56 -10.65 -5.13 -16.64
N ASN A 57 -10.82 -4.59 -17.84
CA ASN A 57 -11.72 -3.48 -18.17
C ASN A 57 -11.52 -2.18 -17.35
N SER A 58 -10.37 -2.05 -16.70
CA SER A 58 -10.06 -0.95 -15.78
C SER A 58 -8.77 -0.25 -16.18
N LEU A 59 -8.72 1.08 -16.01
CA LEU A 59 -7.46 1.81 -16.10
C LEU A 59 -6.66 1.58 -14.81
N VAL A 60 -5.44 1.06 -14.96
CA VAL A 60 -4.47 0.88 -13.90
C VAL A 60 -3.31 1.84 -14.14
N ARG A 61 -2.93 2.56 -13.10
CA ARG A 61 -1.72 3.38 -13.07
C ARG A 61 -0.78 2.78 -12.05
N GLU A 62 0.46 2.57 -12.45
CA GLU A 62 1.49 2.04 -11.56
C GLU A 62 2.61 3.06 -11.40
N ALA A 63 3.04 3.26 -10.16
CA ALA A 63 4.18 4.11 -9.84
C ALA A 63 5.29 3.26 -9.22
N THR A 64 6.44 3.21 -9.89
CA THR A 64 7.61 2.46 -9.44
C THR A 64 8.59 3.40 -8.77
N PHE A 65 9.05 3.06 -7.56
CA PHE A 65 10.03 3.83 -6.81
C PHE A 65 11.32 3.03 -6.63
N GLU A 66 12.45 3.64 -6.99
CA GLU A 66 13.78 3.09 -6.72
C GLU A 66 14.29 3.62 -5.37
N LEU A 67 14.81 2.71 -4.54
CA LEU A 67 15.47 3.09 -3.29
C LEU A 67 16.86 3.68 -3.55
N LEU A 68 17.23 4.74 -2.82
CA LEU A 68 18.54 5.38 -2.99
C LEU A 68 19.71 4.60 -2.34
N SER A 69 19.41 3.60 -1.50
CA SER A 69 20.40 2.76 -0.83
C SER A 69 19.78 1.43 -0.40
N PRO A 70 20.54 0.32 -0.41
CA PRO A 70 20.11 -0.97 0.15
C PRO A 70 19.68 -0.90 1.63
N THR A 71 20.25 0.04 2.39
CA THR A 71 19.87 0.29 3.80
C THR A 71 18.38 0.65 3.95
N TYR A 72 17.75 1.16 2.89
CA TYR A 72 16.34 1.54 2.88
C TYR A 72 15.40 0.41 2.44
N ASN A 73 15.90 -0.77 2.07
CA ASN A 73 15.07 -1.91 1.67
C ASN A 73 14.03 -2.29 2.74
N GLN A 74 14.38 -2.11 4.01
CA GLN A 74 13.49 -2.35 5.14
C GLN A 74 12.25 -1.44 5.19
N TYR A 75 12.25 -0.33 4.44
CA TYR A 75 11.17 0.67 4.41
C TYR A 75 10.23 0.53 3.20
N ALA A 76 10.39 -0.51 2.37
CA ALA A 76 9.61 -0.67 1.15
C ALA A 76 8.09 -0.64 1.39
N ILE A 77 7.60 -1.29 2.46
CA ILE A 77 6.17 -1.34 2.78
C ILE A 77 5.64 0.03 3.25
N GLN A 78 6.43 0.79 4.00
CA GLN A 78 6.10 2.15 4.43
C GLN A 78 6.00 3.10 3.24
N ILE A 79 6.91 2.96 2.28
CA ILE A 79 6.91 3.71 1.01
C ILE A 79 5.64 3.41 0.22
N ILE A 80 5.27 2.13 0.05
CA ILE A 80 4.01 1.73 -0.59
C ILE A 80 2.82 2.41 0.12
N LYS A 81 2.79 2.37 1.45
CA LYS A 81 1.69 2.96 2.23
C LYS A 81 1.57 4.46 2.02
N ILE A 82 2.65 5.24 2.21
CA ILE A 82 2.57 6.71 2.16
C ILE A 82 2.13 7.19 0.78
N VAL A 83 2.66 6.57 -0.29
CA VAL A 83 2.31 6.92 -1.67
C VAL A 83 0.85 6.54 -1.97
N GLN A 84 0.39 5.36 -1.55
CA GLN A 84 -1.01 4.96 -1.72
C GLN A 84 -1.98 5.84 -0.92
N GLN A 85 -1.61 6.28 0.28
CA GLN A 85 -2.45 7.16 1.10
C GLN A 85 -2.65 8.55 0.45
N GLU A 86 -1.61 9.12 -0.12
CA GLU A 86 -1.71 10.40 -0.86
C GLU A 86 -2.48 10.25 -2.17
N PHE A 87 -2.28 9.16 -2.91
CA PHE A 87 -3.01 8.94 -4.17
C PHE A 87 -4.51 8.74 -3.94
N LYS A 88 -4.91 7.95 -2.93
CA LYS A 88 -6.34 7.73 -2.60
C LYS A 88 -7.09 9.03 -2.31
N GLN A 89 -6.39 10.08 -1.86
CA GLN A 89 -6.99 11.40 -1.63
C GLN A 89 -7.24 12.16 -2.94
N THR A 90 -6.45 11.91 -3.99
CA THR A 90 -6.43 12.73 -5.21
C THR A 90 -7.12 12.10 -6.42
N SER A 91 -7.33 10.78 -6.47
CA SER A 91 -7.92 10.08 -7.62
C SER A 91 -8.82 8.90 -7.21
N LYS A 92 -10.08 8.90 -7.65
CA LYS A 92 -11.10 7.91 -7.25
C LYS A 92 -11.46 6.87 -8.32
N ASN A 93 -11.08 7.09 -9.58
CA ASN A 93 -11.61 6.33 -10.73
C ASN A 93 -10.55 5.55 -11.51
N ILE A 94 -9.29 5.56 -11.06
CA ILE A 94 -8.17 4.83 -11.68
C ILE A 94 -7.56 3.97 -10.57
N LYS A 95 -7.41 2.67 -10.82
CA LYS A 95 -6.72 1.77 -9.88
C LYS A 95 -5.26 2.22 -9.83
N PHE A 96 -4.71 2.31 -8.64
CA PHE A 96 -3.34 2.78 -8.45
C PHE A 96 -2.52 1.78 -7.66
N GLU A 97 -1.41 1.39 -8.27
CA GLU A 97 -0.47 0.41 -7.74
C GLU A 97 0.87 1.12 -7.51
N VAL A 98 1.57 0.67 -6.47
CA VAL A 98 2.86 1.23 -6.08
C VAL A 98 3.82 0.07 -5.96
N GLU A 99 4.91 0.17 -6.72
CA GLU A 99 6.01 -0.77 -6.67
C GLU A 99 7.23 -0.08 -6.05
N VAL A 100 8.04 -0.87 -5.34
CA VAL A 100 9.30 -0.41 -4.77
C VAL A 100 10.39 -1.39 -5.16
N GLU A 101 11.34 -0.91 -5.95
CA GLU A 101 12.50 -1.67 -6.37
C GLU A 101 13.54 -1.70 -5.25
N LEU A 102 13.83 -2.91 -4.76
CA LEU A 102 14.87 -3.13 -3.76
C LEU A 102 16.24 -2.94 -4.39
N ARG A 103 17.12 -2.24 -3.66
CA ARG A 103 18.49 -2.02 -4.12
C ARG A 103 19.42 -3.08 -3.55
N HIS A 104 20.33 -3.56 -4.38
CA HIS A 104 21.38 -4.48 -3.97
C HIS A 104 22.69 -3.69 -3.87
N ASP A 105 23.61 -4.14 -3.00
CA ASP A 105 24.97 -3.57 -3.00
C ASP A 105 25.61 -3.82 -4.36
N GLU A 106 26.19 -2.78 -4.95
CA GLU A 106 27.04 -2.93 -6.14
C GLU A 106 28.32 -3.66 -5.67
N LEU A 107 28.50 -4.90 -6.12
CA LEU A 107 29.69 -5.72 -5.86
C LEU A 107 30.95 -5.11 -6.50
#